data_AF-A0A7V8YAV6-F1
#
_entry.id   AF-A0A7V8YAV6-F1
#
_cell.length_a   1.000
_cell.length_b   1.000
_cell.length_c   1.000
_cell.angle_alpha   90.00
_cell.angle_beta   90.00
_cell.angle_gamma   90.00
#
_symmetry.space_group_name_H-M   'P 1'
#
loop_
_entity.id
_entity.type
_entity.pdbx_description
1 polymer ?
#
loop_
_entity_poly.entity_id
_entity_poly.type
_entity_poly.pdbx_seq_one_letter_code
_entity_poly.pdbx_strand_id
1 'polypeptide(L)'
;MDDEIPNGVWRLDESTRVALRLEAVRKSIAQRAFEAAMLEAEELLDESPDQPDALFLLGEASLELGQPEVALEAYQAAMRNGAAGFPPLIGLALAWYDLGRMTEAADRAREAVALVPADAEAHHVLGLALERLDGRESEAVVHLGTAHRLDPERYPFPLKLRPVDWERAYTRALLRVHPDVAEFWQGIPVRWEDFPSLEEIATGNDPIRPTVGGLYVGAPPEHAEPWEVRPPALRLFKRNLARAPTREDLVEDLAAVLVNEALDWLGWTESDLEDR
;
A
#
# COMPACT_ATOMS: atom_id res chain seq x y z
N MET A 1 -31.52 -31.50 50.10
CA MET A 1 -30.76 -31.93 48.91
C MET A 1 -30.28 -30.64 48.32
N ASP A 2 -29.07 -30.26 48.72
CA ASP A 2 -28.37 -29.11 48.15
C ASP A 2 -27.88 -29.54 46.77
N ASP A 3 -28.46 -28.96 45.72
CA ASP A 3 -27.92 -29.06 44.37
C ASP A 3 -26.69 -28.15 44.29
N GLU A 4 -25.51 -28.74 44.51
CA GLU A 4 -24.24 -28.12 44.16
C GLU A 4 -24.20 -27.88 42.65
N ILE A 5 -24.36 -26.62 42.25
CA ILE A 5 -24.00 -26.17 40.90
C ILE A 5 -22.48 -26.34 40.78
N PRO A 6 -21.96 -27.19 39.87
CA PRO A 6 -20.53 -27.34 39.72
C PRO A 6 -19.93 -26.01 39.26
N ASN A 7 -19.08 -25.41 40.08
CA ASN A 7 -18.19 -24.30 39.71
C ASN A 7 -17.12 -24.83 38.73
N GLY A 8 -17.54 -25.17 37.52
CA GLY A 8 -16.64 -25.52 36.42
C GLY A 8 -16.03 -24.25 35.85
N VAL A 9 -14.72 -24.08 36.03
CA VAL A 9 -13.94 -23.16 35.21
C VAL A 9 -13.95 -23.74 33.79
N TRP A 10 -14.85 -23.27 32.94
CA TRP A 10 -14.87 -23.61 31.52
C TRP A 10 -13.60 -23.05 30.87
N ARG A 11 -12.54 -23.87 30.82
CA ARG A 11 -11.38 -23.55 29.99
C ARG A 11 -11.74 -23.88 28.56
N LEU A 12 -11.71 -22.87 27.70
CA LEU A 12 -11.78 -23.09 26.27
C LEU A 12 -10.67 -24.08 25.89
N ASP A 13 -10.99 -25.02 25.01
CA ASP A 13 -9.96 -25.86 24.41
C ASP A 13 -9.03 -25.01 23.54
N GLU A 14 -7.85 -25.55 23.27
CA GLU A 14 -6.79 -24.88 22.52
C GLU A 14 -7.26 -24.37 21.16
N SER A 15 -8.02 -25.18 20.43
CA SER A 15 -8.47 -24.85 19.08
C SER A 15 -9.47 -23.70 19.09
N THR A 16 -10.38 -23.68 20.07
CA THR A 16 -11.33 -22.57 20.25
C THR A 16 -10.62 -21.28 20.64
N ARG A 17 -9.58 -21.36 21.50
CA ARG A 17 -8.79 -20.18 21.87
C ARG A 17 -8.03 -19.60 20.68
N VAL A 18 -7.37 -20.44 19.89
CA VAL A 18 -6.68 -20.04 18.66
C VAL A 18 -7.64 -19.39 17.67
N ALA A 19 -8.81 -20.01 17.43
CA ALA A 19 -9.80 -19.46 16.50
C ALA A 19 -10.27 -18.06 16.89
N LEU A 20 -10.56 -17.82 18.18
CA LEU A 20 -10.95 -16.50 18.67
C LEU A 20 -9.86 -15.45 18.51
N ARG A 21 -8.59 -15.84 18.72
CA ARG A 21 -7.45 -14.93 18.51
C ARG A 21 -7.26 -14.61 17.03
N LEU A 22 -7.38 -15.58 16.14
CA LEU A 22 -7.36 -15.35 14.69
C LEU A 22 -8.48 -14.39 14.24
N GLU A 23 -9.69 -14.53 14.79
CA GLU A 23 -10.78 -13.59 14.55
C GLU A 23 -10.47 -12.18 15.08
N ALA A 24 -9.81 -12.08 16.23
CA ALA A 24 -9.35 -10.81 16.78
C ALA A 24 -8.31 -10.15 15.86
N VAL A 25 -7.33 -10.91 15.34
CA VAL A 25 -6.36 -10.41 14.36
C VAL A 25 -7.06 -9.89 13.11
N ARG A 26 -7.98 -10.66 12.51
CA ARG A 26 -8.77 -10.24 11.35
C ARG A 26 -9.55 -8.96 11.62
N LYS A 27 -10.12 -8.84 12.81
CA LYS A 27 -10.84 -7.64 13.24
C LYS A 27 -9.89 -6.45 13.37
N SER A 28 -8.70 -6.63 13.93
CA SER A 28 -7.68 -5.57 14.02
C SER A 28 -7.27 -5.10 12.62
N ILE A 29 -7.05 -6.00 11.67
CA ILE A 29 -6.80 -5.66 10.26
C ILE A 29 -7.96 -4.85 9.68
N ALA A 30 -9.21 -5.29 9.86
CA ALA A 30 -10.39 -4.58 9.39
C ALA A 30 -10.54 -3.18 10.03
N GLN A 31 -10.01 -3.00 11.23
CA GLN A 31 -9.96 -1.72 11.95
C GLN A 31 -8.72 -0.88 11.61
N ARG A 32 -7.87 -1.36 10.69
CA ARG A 32 -6.58 -0.76 10.31
C ARG A 32 -5.59 -0.65 11.48
N ALA A 33 -5.76 -1.46 12.52
CA ALA A 33 -4.85 -1.58 13.64
C ALA A 33 -3.78 -2.64 13.30
N PHE A 34 -2.94 -2.35 12.31
CA PHE A 34 -2.04 -3.32 11.69
C PHE A 34 -0.91 -3.74 12.61
N GLU A 35 -0.35 -2.83 13.43
CA GLU A 35 0.69 -3.17 14.41
C GLU A 35 0.16 -4.14 15.47
N ALA A 36 -1.06 -3.89 15.95
CA ALA A 36 -1.72 -4.79 16.90
C ALA A 36 -2.07 -6.15 16.27
N ALA A 37 -2.51 -6.15 15.01
CA ALA A 37 -2.76 -7.38 14.26
C ALA A 37 -1.48 -8.19 14.06
N MET A 38 -0.39 -7.54 13.67
CA MET A 38 0.92 -8.16 13.46
C MET A 38 1.42 -8.79 14.76
N LEU A 39 1.41 -8.04 15.87
CA LEU A 39 1.85 -8.53 17.17
C LEU A 39 1.05 -9.75 17.63
N GLU A 40 -0.28 -9.70 17.54
CA GLU A 40 -1.13 -10.82 17.94
C GLU A 40 -0.93 -12.06 17.03
N ALA A 41 -0.67 -11.85 15.73
CA ALA A 41 -0.32 -12.92 14.81
C ALA A 41 1.06 -13.54 15.16
N GLU A 42 2.06 -12.73 15.51
CA GLU A 42 3.38 -13.21 15.97
C GLU A 42 3.26 -14.03 17.25
N GLU A 43 2.47 -13.58 18.24
CA GLU A 43 2.24 -14.34 19.47
C GLU A 43 1.54 -15.69 19.21
N LEU A 44 0.61 -15.75 18.26
CA LEU A 44 0.01 -17.01 17.82
C LEU A 44 1.04 -17.96 17.20
N LEU A 45 2.02 -17.41 16.48
CA LEU A 45 3.09 -18.19 15.85
C LEU A 45 4.17 -18.62 16.84
N ASP A 46 4.40 -17.88 17.92
CA ASP A 46 5.25 -18.34 19.02
C ASP A 46 4.68 -19.61 19.69
N GLU A 47 3.35 -19.71 19.79
CA GLU A 47 2.66 -20.90 20.30
C GLU A 47 2.56 -22.02 19.27
N SER A 48 2.37 -21.69 17.99
CA SER A 48 2.19 -22.63 16.87
C SER A 48 2.83 -22.09 15.59
N PRO A 49 4.14 -22.33 15.37
CA PRO A 49 4.92 -21.68 14.31
C PRO A 49 4.48 -22.00 12.87
N ASP A 50 3.74 -23.09 12.69
CA ASP A 50 3.27 -23.58 11.40
C ASP A 50 1.77 -23.32 11.17
N GLN A 51 1.12 -22.51 12.01
CA GLN A 51 -0.31 -22.23 11.86
C GLN A 51 -0.59 -21.39 10.59
N PRO A 52 -1.26 -21.96 9.57
CA PRO A 52 -1.38 -21.33 8.25
C PRO A 52 -2.17 -20.01 8.27
N ASP A 53 -3.22 -19.91 9.08
CA ASP A 53 -4.03 -18.69 9.17
C ASP A 53 -3.29 -17.54 9.85
N ALA A 54 -2.54 -17.80 10.92
CA ALA A 54 -1.71 -16.77 11.56
C ALA A 54 -0.58 -16.31 10.64
N LEU A 55 0.07 -17.22 9.91
CA LEU A 55 1.07 -16.86 8.89
C LEU A 55 0.47 -16.01 7.77
N PHE A 56 -0.75 -16.32 7.34
CA PHE A 56 -1.45 -15.51 6.33
C PHE A 56 -1.76 -14.10 6.85
N LEU A 57 -2.29 -14.00 8.08
CA LEU A 57 -2.66 -12.72 8.69
C LEU A 57 -1.44 -11.86 9.05
N LEU A 58 -0.33 -12.50 9.44
CA LEU A 58 0.97 -11.85 9.56
C LEU A 58 1.35 -11.22 8.22
N GLY A 59 1.23 -11.98 7.13
CA GLY A 59 1.48 -11.48 5.79
C GLY A 59 0.63 -10.27 5.41
N GLU A 60 -0.66 -10.29 5.73
CA GLU A 60 -1.57 -9.15 5.49
C GLU A 60 -1.17 -7.91 6.29
N ALA A 61 -0.95 -8.07 7.60
CA ALA A 61 -0.58 -6.97 8.47
C ALA A 61 0.79 -6.38 8.09
N SER A 62 1.78 -7.22 7.78
CA SER A 62 3.11 -6.78 7.37
C SER A 62 3.10 -6.02 6.04
N LEU A 63 2.27 -6.40 5.06
CA LEU A 63 2.13 -5.61 3.83
C LEU A 63 1.61 -4.20 4.10
N GLU A 64 0.56 -4.08 4.91
CA GLU A 64 -0.03 -2.78 5.24
C GLU A 64 0.98 -1.89 5.97
N LEU A 65 1.80 -2.47 6.84
CA LEU A 65 2.92 -1.80 7.53
C LEU A 65 4.13 -1.50 6.64
N GLY A 66 4.12 -1.88 5.36
CA GLY A 66 5.23 -1.62 4.44
C GLY A 66 6.44 -2.51 4.69
N GLN A 67 6.22 -3.73 5.19
CA GLN A 67 7.23 -4.76 5.41
C GLN A 67 7.04 -5.92 4.40
N PRO A 68 7.25 -5.68 3.10
CA PRO A 68 6.91 -6.66 2.06
C PRO A 68 7.80 -7.90 2.10
N GLU A 69 9.03 -7.83 2.62
CA GLU A 69 9.89 -9.00 2.85
C GLU A 69 9.29 -9.95 3.89
N VAL A 70 8.87 -9.41 5.04
CA VAL A 70 8.22 -10.17 6.12
C VAL A 70 6.93 -10.79 5.58
N ALA A 71 6.15 -10.00 4.85
CA ALA A 71 4.91 -10.49 4.26
C ALA A 71 5.14 -11.63 3.27
N LEU A 72 6.14 -11.48 2.39
CA LEU A 72 6.51 -12.50 1.41
C LEU A 72 6.85 -13.82 2.10
N GLU A 73 7.68 -13.79 3.14
CA GLU A 73 8.06 -14.98 3.90
C GLU A 73 6.85 -15.64 4.57
N ALA A 74 6.00 -14.82 5.20
CA ALA A 74 4.80 -15.25 5.90
C ALA A 74 3.79 -15.93 4.95
N TYR A 75 3.48 -15.33 3.80
CA TYR A 75 2.60 -15.95 2.80
C TYR A 75 3.15 -17.24 2.21
N GLN A 76 4.46 -17.29 1.93
CA GLN A 76 5.09 -18.52 1.44
C GLN A 76 5.04 -19.62 2.50
N ALA A 77 5.25 -19.28 3.78
CA ALA A 77 5.13 -20.21 4.89
C ALA A 77 3.69 -20.69 5.06
N ALA A 78 2.70 -19.79 4.99
CA ALA A 78 1.28 -20.13 5.05
C ALA A 78 0.95 -21.18 3.97
N MET A 79 1.37 -20.96 2.72
CA MET A 79 1.15 -21.90 1.62
C MET A 79 1.82 -23.26 1.85
N ARG A 80 3.07 -23.29 2.36
CA ARG A 80 3.77 -24.53 2.71
C ARG A 80 3.04 -25.32 3.80
N ASN A 81 2.41 -24.62 4.74
CA ASN A 81 1.72 -25.21 5.90
C ASN A 81 0.21 -25.43 5.67
N GLY A 82 -0.24 -25.42 4.41
CA GLY A 82 -1.60 -25.84 4.06
C GLY A 82 -2.62 -24.72 3.93
N ALA A 83 -2.21 -23.44 3.99
CA ALA A 83 -3.01 -22.36 3.41
C ALA A 83 -3.05 -22.55 1.88
N ALA A 84 -3.98 -23.37 1.41
CA ALA A 84 -4.16 -23.63 0.00
C ALA A 84 -5.26 -22.72 -0.56
N GLY A 85 -5.02 -22.14 -1.74
CA GLY A 85 -6.05 -21.46 -2.52
C GLY A 85 -5.65 -20.05 -2.96
N PHE A 86 -6.69 -19.26 -3.22
CA PHE A 86 -6.65 -17.99 -3.90
C PHE A 86 -6.05 -16.81 -3.09
N PRO A 87 -6.37 -16.61 -1.79
CA PRO A 87 -5.93 -15.42 -1.06
C PRO A 87 -4.39 -15.25 -0.92
N PRO A 88 -3.59 -16.29 -0.61
CA PRO A 88 -2.14 -16.14 -0.51
C PRO A 88 -1.46 -15.74 -1.82
N LEU A 89 -2.02 -16.09 -2.99
CA LEU A 89 -1.43 -15.73 -4.28
C LEU A 89 -1.50 -14.24 -4.57
N ILE A 90 -2.61 -13.58 -4.18
CA ILE A 90 -2.72 -12.12 -4.27
C ILE A 90 -1.74 -11.46 -3.30
N GLY A 91 -1.69 -11.93 -2.05
CA GLY A 91 -0.73 -11.42 -1.05
C GLY A 91 0.72 -11.51 -1.51
N LEU A 92 1.12 -12.65 -2.10
CA LEU A 92 2.44 -12.81 -2.71
C LEU A 92 2.66 -11.87 -3.89
N ALA A 93 1.67 -11.69 -4.75
CA ALA A 93 1.79 -10.80 -5.90
C ALA A 93 2.00 -9.35 -5.47
N LEU A 94 1.27 -8.90 -4.45
CA LEU A 94 1.42 -7.57 -3.84
C LEU A 94 2.79 -7.42 -3.16
N ALA A 95 3.23 -8.41 -2.38
CA ALA A 95 4.55 -8.39 -1.76
C ALA A 95 5.67 -8.28 -2.80
N TRP A 96 5.62 -9.07 -3.87
CA TRP A 96 6.57 -8.95 -4.96
C TRP A 96 6.49 -7.61 -5.68
N TYR A 97 5.29 -7.05 -5.84
CA TYR A 97 5.10 -5.73 -6.44
C TYR A 97 5.78 -4.63 -5.60
N ASP A 98 5.58 -4.65 -4.29
CA ASP A 98 6.18 -3.71 -3.34
C ASP A 98 7.70 -3.84 -3.26
N LEU A 99 8.25 -5.03 -3.49
CA LEU A 99 9.69 -5.29 -3.62
C LEU A 99 10.29 -4.87 -4.98
N GLY A 100 9.50 -4.28 -5.88
CA GLY A 100 9.96 -3.92 -7.22
C GLY A 100 10.09 -5.10 -8.20
N ARG A 101 9.68 -6.31 -7.79
CA ARG A 101 9.83 -7.58 -8.52
C ARG A 101 8.62 -7.86 -9.40
N MET A 102 8.51 -7.05 -10.45
CA MET A 102 7.31 -6.97 -11.31
C MET A 102 7.02 -8.26 -12.08
N THR A 103 8.05 -9.00 -12.48
CA THR A 103 7.87 -10.29 -13.18
C THR A 103 7.25 -11.32 -12.24
N GLU A 104 7.79 -11.46 -11.04
CA GLU A 104 7.30 -12.38 -10.02
C GLU A 104 5.89 -12.02 -9.56
N ALA A 105 5.60 -10.71 -9.39
CA ALA A 105 4.28 -10.21 -9.09
C ALA A 105 3.26 -10.60 -10.17
N ALA A 106 3.60 -10.37 -11.44
CA ALA A 106 2.75 -10.71 -12.57
C ALA A 106 2.50 -12.22 -12.67
N ASP A 107 3.48 -13.06 -12.34
CA ASP A 107 3.33 -14.51 -12.37
C ASP A 107 2.35 -15.01 -11.30
N ARG A 108 2.50 -14.56 -10.05
CA ARG A 108 1.57 -14.93 -8.97
C ARG A 108 0.15 -14.40 -9.21
N ALA A 109 0.02 -13.17 -9.69
CA ALA A 109 -1.29 -12.61 -10.03
C ALA A 109 -1.96 -13.35 -11.19
N ARG A 110 -1.18 -13.84 -12.17
CA ARG A 110 -1.70 -14.66 -13.28
C ARG A 110 -2.20 -16.01 -12.79
N GLU A 111 -1.51 -16.64 -11.85
CA GLU A 111 -2.00 -17.85 -11.19
C GLU A 111 -3.30 -17.59 -10.43
N ALA A 112 -3.40 -16.47 -9.70
CA ALA A 112 -4.64 -16.06 -9.02
C ALA A 112 -5.80 -15.90 -10.02
N VAL A 113 -5.59 -15.16 -11.13
CA VAL A 113 -6.60 -15.01 -12.20
C VAL A 113 -7.00 -16.36 -12.81
N ALA A 114 -6.07 -17.31 -12.96
CA ALA A 114 -6.39 -18.63 -13.48
C ALA A 114 -7.27 -19.45 -12.53
N LEU A 115 -7.11 -19.28 -11.21
CA LEU A 115 -7.93 -19.94 -10.20
C LEU A 115 -9.33 -19.31 -10.06
N VAL A 116 -9.41 -17.98 -10.05
CA VAL A 116 -10.67 -17.24 -9.95
C VAL A 116 -10.73 -16.18 -11.05
N PRO A 117 -11.19 -16.53 -12.27
CA PRO A 117 -11.19 -15.62 -13.42
C PRO A 117 -12.10 -14.39 -13.31
N ALA A 118 -12.98 -14.36 -12.30
CA ALA A 118 -13.92 -13.26 -12.06
C ALA A 118 -13.54 -12.44 -10.82
N ASP A 119 -12.32 -12.59 -10.30
CA ASP A 119 -11.85 -11.80 -9.18
C ASP A 119 -11.25 -10.46 -9.64
N ALA A 120 -11.82 -9.36 -9.15
CA ALA A 120 -11.41 -8.02 -9.55
C ALA A 120 -9.99 -7.66 -9.06
N GLU A 121 -9.60 -8.11 -7.87
CA GLU A 121 -8.32 -7.81 -7.25
C GLU A 121 -7.16 -8.49 -7.97
N ALA A 122 -7.30 -9.79 -8.29
CA ALA A 122 -6.30 -10.51 -9.06
C ALA A 122 -6.06 -9.87 -10.45
N HIS A 123 -7.14 -9.44 -11.11
CA HIS A 123 -7.05 -8.67 -12.35
C HIS A 123 -6.37 -7.32 -12.13
N HIS A 124 -6.66 -6.62 -11.03
CA HIS A 124 -6.05 -5.34 -10.71
C HIS A 124 -4.53 -5.48 -10.51
N VAL A 125 -4.11 -6.37 -9.62
CA VAL A 125 -2.69 -6.61 -9.28
C VAL A 125 -1.90 -7.07 -10.51
N LEU A 126 -2.46 -7.95 -11.33
CA LEU A 126 -1.83 -8.34 -12.60
C LEU A 126 -1.67 -7.14 -13.53
N GLY A 127 -2.68 -6.27 -13.62
CA GLY A 127 -2.61 -5.01 -14.36
C GLY A 127 -1.50 -4.08 -13.85
N LEU A 128 -1.37 -3.93 -12.53
CA LEU A 128 -0.32 -3.13 -11.87
C LEU A 128 1.08 -3.66 -12.20
N ALA A 129 1.28 -4.97 -12.13
CA ALA A 129 2.59 -5.55 -12.41
C ALA A 129 2.95 -5.43 -13.90
N LEU A 130 1.98 -5.65 -14.79
CA LEU A 130 2.20 -5.58 -16.24
C LEU A 130 2.52 -4.17 -16.75
N GLU A 131 1.95 -3.11 -16.19
CA GLU A 131 2.28 -1.73 -16.61
C GLU A 131 3.73 -1.34 -16.29
N ARG A 132 4.38 -2.06 -15.37
CA ARG A 132 5.78 -1.86 -14.99
C ARG A 132 6.75 -2.72 -15.82
N LEU A 133 6.23 -3.57 -16.71
CA LEU A 133 7.03 -4.45 -17.56
C LEU A 133 7.07 -3.93 -19.00
N ASP A 134 8.27 -3.86 -19.57
CA ASP A 134 8.48 -3.38 -20.93
C ASP A 134 7.66 -4.17 -21.96
N GLY A 135 6.92 -3.43 -22.80
CA GLY A 135 6.12 -4.00 -23.89
C GLY A 135 4.82 -4.68 -23.46
N ARG A 136 4.43 -4.63 -22.17
CA ARG A 136 3.23 -5.30 -21.64
C ARG A 136 2.05 -4.37 -21.37
N GLU A 137 2.14 -3.09 -21.76
CA GLU A 137 1.12 -2.06 -21.52
C GLU A 137 -0.27 -2.44 -22.05
N SER A 138 -0.35 -3.06 -23.23
CA SER A 138 -1.63 -3.46 -23.81
C SER A 138 -2.35 -4.52 -22.97
N GLU A 139 -1.59 -5.42 -22.34
CA GLU A 139 -2.15 -6.44 -21.45
C GLU A 139 -2.54 -5.83 -20.10
N ALA A 140 -1.73 -4.92 -19.57
CA ALA A 140 -2.06 -4.17 -18.36
C ALA A 140 -3.43 -3.48 -18.49
N VAL A 141 -3.67 -2.78 -19.62
CA VAL A 141 -4.95 -2.12 -19.91
C VAL A 141 -6.13 -3.10 -19.91
N VAL A 142 -5.95 -4.31 -20.47
CA VAL A 142 -7.01 -5.33 -20.48
C VAL A 142 -7.33 -5.80 -19.06
N HIS A 143 -6.32 -6.06 -18.24
CA HIS A 143 -6.51 -6.54 -16.88
C HIS A 143 -7.08 -5.46 -15.95
N LEU A 144 -6.56 -4.23 -16.00
CA LEU A 144 -7.13 -3.09 -15.26
C LEU A 144 -8.58 -2.79 -15.71
N GLY A 145 -8.86 -2.86 -17.00
CA GLY A 145 -10.21 -2.70 -17.52
C GLY A 145 -11.16 -3.83 -17.10
N THR A 146 -10.63 -5.03 -16.85
CA THR A 146 -11.42 -6.15 -16.33
C THR A 146 -11.71 -5.98 -14.84
N ALA A 147 -10.70 -5.61 -14.04
CA ALA A 147 -10.88 -5.26 -12.63
C ALA A 147 -11.95 -4.17 -12.46
N HIS A 148 -11.85 -3.10 -13.23
CA HIS A 148 -12.83 -2.02 -13.22
C HIS A 148 -14.25 -2.46 -13.62
N ARG A 149 -14.40 -3.39 -14.58
CA ARG A 149 -15.74 -3.90 -14.94
C ARG A 149 -16.35 -4.77 -13.84
N LEU A 150 -15.53 -5.48 -13.08
CA LEU A 150 -15.96 -6.39 -12.02
C LEU A 150 -16.32 -5.62 -10.75
N ASP A 151 -15.50 -4.61 -10.40
CA ASP A 151 -15.74 -3.73 -9.26
C ASP A 151 -15.27 -2.29 -9.61
N PRO A 152 -16.15 -1.47 -10.19
CA PRO A 152 -15.81 -0.11 -10.60
C PRO A 152 -15.52 0.86 -9.46
N GLU A 153 -16.08 0.61 -8.27
CA GLU A 153 -15.95 1.49 -7.10
C GLU A 153 -14.59 1.27 -6.43
N ARG A 154 -14.18 0.01 -6.25
CA ARG A 154 -12.88 -0.33 -5.65
C ARG A 154 -11.72 -0.15 -6.62
N TYR A 155 -11.91 -0.45 -7.90
CA TYR A 155 -10.85 -0.40 -8.92
C TYR A 155 -11.21 0.58 -10.04
N PRO A 156 -11.04 1.89 -9.83
CA PRO A 156 -11.24 2.87 -10.88
C PRO A 156 -10.28 2.65 -12.04
N PHE A 157 -10.76 2.90 -13.26
CA PHE A 157 -9.91 2.85 -14.44
C PHE A 157 -9.07 4.13 -14.54
N PRO A 158 -7.76 4.06 -14.88
CA PRO A 158 -6.90 5.23 -14.89
C PRO A 158 -7.42 6.40 -15.73
N LEU A 159 -7.37 7.61 -15.17
CA LEU A 159 -7.76 8.85 -15.82
C LEU A 159 -6.92 9.12 -17.06
N LYS A 160 -7.59 9.39 -18.18
CA LYS A 160 -6.94 9.86 -19.40
C LYS A 160 -6.86 11.38 -19.42
N LEU A 161 -5.68 11.90 -19.09
CA LEU A 161 -5.42 13.34 -18.95
C LEU A 161 -4.45 13.86 -20.02
N ARG A 162 -4.70 15.08 -20.50
CA ARG A 162 -3.74 15.80 -21.35
C ARG A 162 -2.71 16.51 -20.46
N PRO A 163 -1.54 16.91 -21.00
CA PRO A 163 -0.55 17.65 -20.22
C PRO A 163 -1.12 18.87 -19.47
N VAL A 164 -1.99 19.65 -20.11
CA VAL A 164 -2.66 20.81 -19.47
C VAL A 164 -3.59 20.44 -18.31
N ASP A 165 -4.18 19.25 -18.33
CA ASP A 165 -5.07 18.81 -17.26
C ASP A 165 -4.27 18.49 -15.98
N TRP A 166 -3.04 17.97 -16.12
CA TRP A 166 -2.10 17.74 -15.00
C TRP A 166 -1.67 19.03 -14.33
N GLU A 167 -1.22 20.02 -15.11
CA GLU A 167 -0.82 21.33 -14.59
C GLU A 167 -1.97 22.03 -13.87
N ARG A 168 -3.19 21.89 -14.41
CA ARG A 168 -4.40 22.43 -13.77
C ARG A 168 -4.71 21.73 -12.46
N ALA A 169 -4.58 20.41 -12.40
CA ALA A 169 -4.81 19.65 -11.17
C ALA A 169 -3.79 20.04 -10.08
N TYR A 170 -2.51 20.11 -10.44
CA TYR A 170 -1.43 20.57 -9.56
C TYR A 170 -1.66 21.98 -9.02
N THR A 171 -2.02 22.92 -9.89
CA THR A 171 -2.34 24.30 -9.48
C THR A 171 -3.52 24.34 -8.50
N ARG A 172 -4.55 23.53 -8.75
CA ARG A 172 -5.70 23.42 -7.83
C ARG A 172 -5.30 22.80 -6.49
N ALA A 173 -4.38 21.84 -6.49
CA ALA A 173 -3.90 21.20 -5.26
C ALA A 173 -3.13 22.20 -4.38
N LEU A 174 -2.23 23.01 -4.97
CA LEU A 174 -1.55 24.09 -4.25
C LEU A 174 -2.50 25.11 -3.62
N LEU A 175 -3.69 25.33 -4.20
CA LEU A 175 -4.70 26.23 -3.64
C LEU A 175 -5.51 25.61 -2.49
N ARG A 176 -5.37 24.31 -2.22
CA ARG A 176 -6.09 23.60 -1.15
C ARG A 176 -5.25 23.34 0.09
N VAL A 177 -3.93 23.28 -0.05
CA VAL A 177 -3.02 23.03 1.06
C VAL A 177 -2.84 24.30 1.92
N HIS A 178 -2.24 24.13 3.10
CA HIS A 178 -1.88 25.25 3.97
C HIS A 178 -1.03 26.30 3.21
N PRO A 179 -1.22 27.62 3.43
CA PRO A 179 -0.44 28.66 2.75
C PRO A 179 1.08 28.46 2.80
N ASP A 180 1.63 28.03 3.94
CA ASP A 180 3.06 27.72 4.08
C ASP A 180 3.51 26.54 3.20
N VAL A 181 2.68 25.51 3.06
CA VAL A 181 2.96 24.37 2.16
C VAL A 181 2.91 24.86 0.71
N ALA A 182 1.91 25.68 0.37
CA ALA A 182 1.81 26.26 -0.97
C ALA A 182 3.04 27.13 -1.29
N GLU A 183 3.47 27.98 -0.34
CA GLU A 183 4.66 28.82 -0.43
C GLU A 183 5.94 27.99 -0.52
N PHE A 184 6.03 26.89 0.24
CA PHE A 184 7.17 25.98 0.21
C PHE A 184 7.47 25.49 -1.21
N TRP A 185 6.44 25.07 -1.94
CA TRP A 185 6.57 24.58 -3.31
C TRP A 185 6.70 25.66 -4.38
N GLN A 186 6.56 26.95 -4.05
CA GLN A 186 6.67 28.02 -5.04
C GLN A 186 8.09 28.08 -5.64
N GLY A 187 8.16 28.06 -6.96
CA GLY A 187 9.43 28.13 -7.70
C GLY A 187 10.22 26.82 -7.74
N ILE A 188 9.76 25.77 -7.05
CA ILE A 188 10.37 24.45 -7.11
C ILE A 188 9.97 23.77 -8.43
N PRO A 189 10.94 23.31 -9.25
CA PRO A 189 10.64 22.61 -10.50
C PRO A 189 9.87 21.31 -10.27
N VAL A 190 8.74 21.14 -10.96
CA VAL A 190 7.96 19.90 -10.97
C VAL A 190 8.38 19.03 -12.16
N ARG A 191 8.71 17.77 -11.89
CA ARG A 191 9.05 16.76 -12.90
C ARG A 191 7.96 15.70 -12.92
N TRP A 192 7.28 15.60 -14.05
CA TRP A 192 6.28 14.57 -14.23
C TRP A 192 6.90 13.32 -14.85
N GLU A 193 6.81 12.21 -14.13
CA GLU A 193 7.30 10.90 -14.54
C GLU A 193 6.14 9.91 -14.57
N ASP A 194 6.30 8.77 -15.24
CA ASP A 194 5.25 7.75 -15.25
C ASP A 194 5.23 6.99 -13.92
N PHE A 195 6.40 6.54 -13.45
CA PHE A 195 6.59 5.76 -12.22
C PHE A 195 7.92 6.10 -11.54
N PRO A 196 8.06 5.83 -10.23
CA PRO A 196 9.39 5.71 -9.61
C PRO A 196 10.17 4.58 -10.29
N SER A 197 11.50 4.68 -10.32
CA SER A 197 12.30 3.63 -10.93
C SER A 197 12.33 2.37 -10.07
N LEU A 198 12.47 1.19 -10.71
CA LEU A 198 12.55 -0.08 -9.98
C LEU A 198 13.82 -0.18 -9.13
N GLU A 199 14.88 0.53 -9.48
CA GLU A 199 16.11 0.62 -8.68
C GLU A 199 15.84 1.36 -7.36
N GLU A 200 15.14 2.50 -7.41
CA GLU A 200 14.74 3.26 -6.21
C GLU A 200 13.81 2.46 -5.30
N ILE A 201 12.92 1.64 -5.88
CA ILE A 201 12.05 0.74 -5.11
C ILE A 201 12.87 -0.39 -4.44
N ALA A 202 13.80 -1.00 -5.18
CA ALA A 202 14.50 -2.21 -4.73
C ALA A 202 15.74 -1.94 -3.87
N THR A 203 16.32 -0.74 -3.92
CA THR A 203 17.57 -0.40 -3.25
C THR A 203 17.41 0.85 -2.39
N GLY A 204 17.15 0.65 -1.09
CA GLY A 204 17.11 1.73 -0.13
C GLY A 204 17.27 1.24 1.30
N ASN A 205 17.89 2.06 2.16
CA ASN A 205 17.68 1.96 3.61
C ASN A 205 16.25 2.42 3.99
N ASP A 206 15.57 3.06 3.04
CA ASP A 206 14.17 3.49 3.10
C ASP A 206 13.52 3.25 1.72
N PRO A 207 13.10 2.02 1.41
CA PRO A 207 12.53 1.67 0.11
C PRO A 207 11.21 2.40 -0.13
N ILE A 208 11.10 3.09 -1.26
CA ILE A 208 9.88 3.79 -1.62
C ILE A 208 8.82 2.82 -2.13
N ARG A 209 7.57 2.98 -1.67
CA ARG A 209 6.47 2.16 -2.18
C ARG A 209 6.27 2.41 -3.68
N PRO A 210 6.06 1.38 -4.50
CA PRO A 210 5.86 1.57 -5.93
C PRO A 210 4.64 2.44 -6.27
N THR A 211 3.67 2.54 -5.35
CA THR A 211 2.41 3.29 -5.48
C THR A 211 2.50 4.76 -5.11
N VAL A 212 3.66 5.26 -4.66
CA VAL A 212 3.85 6.65 -4.24
C VAL A 212 3.42 7.65 -5.31
N GLY A 213 2.73 8.73 -4.91
CA GLY A 213 2.20 9.75 -5.81
C GLY A 213 3.23 10.79 -6.25
N GLY A 214 4.22 11.07 -5.40
CA GLY A 214 5.32 11.97 -5.69
C GLY A 214 6.37 11.96 -4.59
N LEU A 215 7.56 12.47 -4.89
CA LEU A 215 8.71 12.51 -4.00
C LEU A 215 9.53 13.78 -4.25
N TYR A 216 10.02 14.43 -3.20
CA TYR A 216 11.06 15.45 -3.39
C TYR A 216 12.39 14.83 -3.84
N VAL A 217 13.22 15.64 -4.50
CA VAL A 217 14.58 15.24 -4.90
C VAL A 217 15.59 15.76 -3.89
N GLY A 218 16.58 14.95 -3.53
CA GLY A 218 17.65 15.35 -2.61
C GLY A 218 17.37 14.91 -1.17
N ALA A 219 18.10 15.48 -0.23
CA ALA A 219 17.91 15.25 1.20
C ALA A 219 17.82 16.61 1.92
N PRO A 220 17.04 16.70 3.01
CA PRO A 220 17.00 17.90 3.85
C PRO A 220 18.40 18.30 4.35
N PRO A 221 18.68 19.59 4.55
CA PRO A 221 19.98 20.04 5.03
C PRO A 221 20.24 19.60 6.48
N GLU A 222 21.43 19.03 6.75
CA GLU A 222 21.82 18.65 8.12
C GLU A 222 22.22 19.86 9.01
N HIS A 223 22.63 20.97 8.39
CA HIS A 223 23.27 22.11 9.08
C HIS A 223 22.69 23.48 8.68
N ALA A 224 21.49 23.50 8.09
CA ALA A 224 20.78 24.72 7.74
C ALA A 224 19.29 24.57 8.03
N GLU A 225 18.59 25.69 8.16
CA GLU A 225 17.13 25.68 8.30
C GLU A 225 16.50 25.06 7.04
N PRO A 226 15.71 23.97 7.14
CA PRO A 226 15.10 23.32 5.98
C PRO A 226 14.20 24.24 5.15
N TRP A 227 13.69 25.32 5.76
CA TRP A 227 12.94 26.34 5.04
C TRP A 227 13.80 27.16 4.07
N GLU A 228 15.06 27.43 4.41
CA GLU A 228 15.98 28.25 3.60
C GLU A 228 16.59 27.46 2.43
N VAL A 229 16.75 26.15 2.59
CA VAL A 229 17.24 25.26 1.54
C VAL A 229 16.08 24.43 1.01
N ARG A 230 15.60 24.79 -0.19
CA ARG A 230 14.49 24.08 -0.86
C ARG A 230 14.99 22.85 -1.63
N PRO A 231 14.14 21.82 -1.82
CA PRO A 231 14.49 20.67 -2.65
C PRO A 231 14.72 21.10 -4.11
N PRO A 232 15.72 20.53 -4.80
CA PRO A 232 15.99 20.80 -6.22
C PRO A 232 14.82 20.59 -7.18
N ALA A 233 13.91 19.66 -6.88
CA ALA A 233 12.72 19.39 -7.66
C ALA A 233 11.70 18.56 -6.85
N LEU A 234 10.45 18.56 -7.30
CA LEU A 234 9.42 17.62 -6.90
C LEU A 234 9.11 16.68 -8.08
N ARG A 235 9.19 15.37 -7.88
CA ARG A 235 8.79 14.36 -8.85
C ARG A 235 7.35 13.95 -8.58
N LEU A 236 6.51 13.91 -9.62
CA LEU A 236 5.11 13.47 -9.52
C LEU A 236 4.87 12.32 -10.51
N PHE A 237 4.30 11.21 -10.02
CA PHE A 237 4.16 9.96 -10.77
C PHE A 237 2.76 9.81 -11.36
N LYS A 238 2.65 10.16 -12.64
CA LYS A 238 1.37 10.29 -13.36
C LYS A 238 0.56 9.01 -13.37
N ARG A 239 1.18 7.84 -13.55
CA ARG A 239 0.42 6.58 -13.66
C ARG A 239 -0.16 6.15 -12.32
N ASN A 240 0.51 6.49 -11.22
CA ASN A 240 -0.02 6.26 -9.86
C ASN A 240 -1.16 7.25 -9.57
N LEU A 241 -0.93 8.55 -9.79
CA LEU A 241 -1.93 9.60 -9.56
C LEU A 241 -3.17 9.47 -10.46
N ALA A 242 -3.01 8.94 -11.67
CA ALA A 242 -4.13 8.73 -12.60
C ALA A 242 -5.14 7.68 -12.08
N ARG A 243 -4.82 6.94 -11.02
CA ARG A 243 -5.72 5.96 -10.41
C ARG A 243 -6.84 6.61 -9.59
N ALA A 244 -6.76 7.91 -9.33
CA ALA A 244 -7.82 8.66 -8.68
C ALA A 244 -9.18 8.40 -9.38
N PRO A 245 -10.27 8.09 -8.63
CA PRO A 245 -11.57 7.79 -9.21
C PRO A 245 -12.10 8.93 -10.08
N THR A 246 -11.87 10.17 -9.66
CA THR A 246 -12.26 11.37 -10.38
C THR A 246 -11.11 12.38 -10.49
N ARG A 247 -11.30 13.38 -11.35
CA ARG A 247 -10.39 14.53 -11.43
C ARG A 247 -10.36 15.37 -10.15
N GLU A 248 -11.37 15.22 -9.30
CA GLU A 248 -11.41 15.93 -8.03
C GLU A 248 -10.57 15.20 -6.98
N ASP A 249 -10.72 13.87 -6.90
CA ASP A 249 -9.88 13.01 -6.05
C ASP A 249 -8.40 13.15 -6.43
N LEU A 250 -8.08 13.29 -7.73
CA LEU A 250 -6.71 13.57 -8.18
C LEU A 250 -6.13 14.85 -7.55
N VAL A 251 -6.96 15.88 -7.39
CA VAL A 251 -6.51 17.13 -6.76
C VAL A 251 -6.27 16.92 -5.26
N GLU A 252 -7.06 16.05 -4.62
CA GLU A 252 -6.89 15.68 -3.21
C GLU A 252 -5.64 14.84 -3.01
N ASP A 253 -5.41 13.83 -3.85
CA ASP A 253 -4.19 13.00 -3.85
C ASP A 253 -2.94 13.86 -4.06
N LEU A 254 -2.98 14.79 -5.03
CA LEU A 254 -1.89 15.74 -5.25
C LEU A 254 -1.67 16.66 -4.04
N ALA A 255 -2.74 17.13 -3.40
CA ALA A 255 -2.63 17.98 -2.21
C ALA A 255 -2.00 17.20 -1.04
N ALA A 256 -2.39 15.94 -0.85
CA ALA A 256 -1.80 15.06 0.16
C ALA A 256 -0.31 14.83 -0.09
N VAL A 257 0.10 14.57 -1.34
CA VAL A 257 1.52 14.48 -1.71
C VAL A 257 2.26 15.78 -1.37
N LEU A 258 1.70 16.94 -1.73
CA LEU A 258 2.36 18.23 -1.45
C LEU A 258 2.53 18.49 0.05
N VAL A 259 1.55 18.12 0.87
CA VAL A 259 1.65 18.26 2.32
C VAL A 259 2.71 17.31 2.87
N ASN A 260 2.60 16.02 2.57
CA ASN A 260 3.48 14.98 3.11
C ASN A 260 4.95 15.27 2.77
N GLU A 261 5.25 15.56 1.51
CA GLU A 261 6.63 15.80 1.05
C GLU A 261 7.20 17.12 1.60
N ALA A 262 6.37 18.13 1.84
CA ALA A 262 6.83 19.38 2.44
C ALA A 262 7.09 19.20 3.93
N LEU A 263 6.19 18.53 4.64
CA LEU A 263 6.34 18.26 6.06
C LEU A 263 7.56 17.38 6.33
N ASP A 264 7.76 16.32 5.53
CA ASP A 264 8.94 15.46 5.64
C ASP A 264 10.23 16.25 5.41
N TRP A 265 10.30 17.07 4.35
CA TRP A 265 11.48 17.92 4.11
C TRP A 265 11.75 18.89 5.25
N LEU A 266 10.70 19.50 5.80
CA LEU A 266 10.79 20.52 6.83
C LEU A 266 11.00 19.94 8.23
N GLY A 267 10.81 18.62 8.41
CA GLY A 267 10.75 17.98 9.73
C GLY A 267 9.57 18.47 10.56
N TRP A 268 8.48 18.86 9.91
CA TRP A 268 7.27 19.38 10.56
C TRP A 268 6.22 18.27 10.71
N THR A 269 5.34 18.46 11.68
CA THR A 269 4.12 17.69 11.88
C THR A 269 2.90 18.51 11.42
N GLU A 270 1.74 17.87 11.30
CA GLU A 270 0.49 18.60 11.02
C GLU A 270 0.19 19.65 12.10
N SER A 271 0.53 19.39 13.36
CA SER A 271 0.37 20.35 14.46
C SER A 271 1.18 21.63 14.25
N ASP A 272 2.38 21.52 13.65
CA ASP A 272 3.22 22.68 13.37
C ASP A 272 2.60 23.59 12.30
N LEU A 273 1.73 23.06 11.43
CA LEU A 273 0.95 23.86 10.49
C LEU A 273 -0.24 24.55 11.16
N GLU A 274 -0.90 23.91 12.12
CA GLU A 274 -2.06 24.49 12.83
C GLU A 274 -1.68 25.73 13.67
N ASP A 275 -0.43 25.77 14.15
CA ASP A 275 0.09 26.84 15.01
C ASP A 275 0.59 28.09 14.24
N ARG A 276 0.48 28.10 12.91
CA ARG A 276 1.00 29.16 12.02
C ARG A 276 -0.10 29.97 11.32
#